data_AF-A0A2Z6AZ71-F1
#
_entry.id   AF-A0A2Z6AZ71-F1
#
_cell.length_a   1.000
_cell.length_b   1.000
_cell.length_c   1.000
_cell.angle_alpha   90.00
_cell.angle_beta   90.00
_cell.angle_gamma   90.00
#
_symmetry.space_group_name_H-M   'P 1'
#
loop_
_entity.id
_entity.type
_entity.pdbx_description
1 polymer ?
#
loop_
_entity_poly.entity_id
_entity_poly.type
_entity_poly.pdbx_seq_one_letter_code
_entity_poly.pdbx_strand_id
1 'polypeptide(L)'
;MTIEGNHDELWVLLDRHLHKALRGGESQDSLARKIGVSQNSISCWLKGERRGHVRLLSILKIIQALDIDPAEVFEILFAKDSLSGIERLRHERDQAVNALDRVRRALDQDPE
;
A
#
# COMPACT_ATOMS: atom_id res chain seq x y z
N MET A 1 4.07 0.11 -13.41
CA MET A 1 3.73 -0.66 -12.20
C MET A 1 2.95 0.27 -11.29
N THR A 2 1.63 0.18 -11.35
CA THR A 2 0.73 0.96 -10.50
C THR A 2 0.47 0.08 -9.29
N ILE A 3 0.90 0.49 -8.11
CA ILE A 3 0.56 -0.20 -6.87
C ILE A 3 -0.90 0.14 -6.65
N GLU A 4 -1.83 -0.78 -6.89
CA GLU A 4 -3.26 -0.65 -6.53
C GLU A 4 -3.44 -0.79 -5.01
N GLY A 5 -2.60 -0.10 -4.24
CA GLY A 5 -2.69 -0.06 -2.79
C GLY A 5 -3.83 0.85 -2.34
N ASN A 6 -4.19 0.75 -1.07
CA ASN A 6 -5.19 1.63 -0.46
C ASN A 6 -4.62 3.05 -0.30
N HIS A 7 -4.55 3.80 -1.40
CA HIS A 7 -3.94 5.13 -1.49
C HIS A 7 -4.51 6.11 -0.47
N ASP A 8 -5.78 5.94 -0.10
CA ASP A 8 -6.44 6.74 0.93
C ASP A 8 -5.90 6.45 2.33
N GLU A 9 -5.74 5.18 2.70
CA GLU A 9 -5.11 4.78 3.96
C GLU A 9 -3.64 5.21 4.03
N LEU A 10 -2.92 5.09 2.92
CA LEU A 10 -1.53 5.56 2.85
C LEU A 10 -1.49 7.07 3.09
N TRP A 11 -2.41 7.83 2.48
CA TRP A 11 -2.47 9.26 2.73
C TRP A 11 -2.84 9.59 4.18
N VAL A 12 -3.76 8.86 4.81
CA VAL A 12 -4.12 9.04 6.23
C VAL A 12 -2.88 8.87 7.12
N LEU A 13 -2.03 7.89 6.82
CA LEU A 13 -0.75 7.72 7.52
C LEU A 13 0.15 8.94 7.34
N LEU A 14 0.43 9.33 6.08
CA LEU A 14 1.33 10.45 5.78
C LEU A 14 0.83 11.77 6.40
N ASP A 15 -0.47 12.04 6.31
CA ASP A 15 -1.13 13.23 6.86
C ASP A 15 -0.97 13.31 8.38
N ARG A 16 -1.12 12.18 9.08
CA ARG A 16 -0.90 12.09 10.53
C ARG A 16 0.53 12.48 10.91
N HIS A 17 1.53 11.98 10.18
CA HIS A 17 2.93 12.28 10.44
C HIS A 17 3.28 13.74 10.12
N LEU A 18 2.75 14.29 9.02
CA LEU A 18 2.91 15.70 8.67
C LEU A 18 2.34 16.60 9.78
N HIS A 19 1.11 16.33 10.25
CA HIS A 19 0.50 17.10 11.34
C HIS A 19 1.24 16.92 12.67
N LYS A 20 1.76 15.72 12.97
CA LYS A 20 2.58 15.49 14.17
C LYS A 20 3.86 16.32 14.15
N ALA A 21 4.56 16.40 13.00
CA ALA A 21 5.75 17.23 12.85
C ALA A 21 5.45 18.71 13.09
N LEU A 22 4.35 19.22 12.52
CA LEU A 22 3.92 20.62 12.71
C LEU A 22 3.55 20.92 14.17
N ARG A 23 2.85 20.02 14.85
CA ARG A 23 2.55 20.15 16.29
C ARG A 23 3.80 20.07 17.16
N GLY A 24 4.84 19.40 16.68
CA GLY A 24 6.16 19.33 17.31
C GLY A 24 7.01 20.59 17.14
N GLY A 25 6.50 21.63 16.48
CA GLY A 25 7.20 22.90 16.30
C GLY A 25 7.92 23.06 14.95
N GLU A 26 7.84 22.08 14.05
CA GLU A 26 8.32 22.30 12.68
C GLU A 26 7.40 23.29 11.95
N SER A 27 7.97 24.24 11.22
CA SER A 27 7.22 25.06 10.27
C SER A 27 7.02 24.30 8.96
N GLN A 28 5.99 24.66 8.18
CA GLN A 28 5.79 24.07 6.85
C GLN A 28 7.00 24.28 5.93
N ASP A 29 7.71 25.40 6.07
CA ASP A 29 8.91 25.70 5.30
C ASP A 29 10.11 24.85 5.73
N SER A 30 10.29 24.63 7.03
CA SER A 30 11.30 23.69 7.55
C SER A 30 11.03 22.27 7.04
N LEU A 31 9.79 21.82 7.14
CA LEU A 31 9.35 20.50 6.72
C LEU A 31 9.49 20.32 5.20
N ALA A 32 9.17 21.35 4.41
CA ALA A 32 9.37 21.35 2.97
C ALA A 32 10.85 21.19 2.58
N ARG A 33 11.75 21.92 3.25
CA ARG A 33 13.20 21.78 3.05
C ARG A 33 13.70 20.40 3.44
N LYS A 34 13.21 19.85 4.55
CA LYS A 34 13.55 18.50 5.03
C LYS A 34 13.15 17.40 4.04
N ILE A 35 11.94 17.50 3.47
CA ILE A 35 11.42 16.54 2.48
C ILE A 35 12.00 16.81 1.07
N GLY A 36 12.50 18.03 0.81
CA GLY A 36 13.00 18.42 -0.51
C GLY A 36 11.88 18.65 -1.51
N VAL A 37 10.85 19.39 -1.09
CA VAL A 37 9.71 19.86 -1.90
C VAL A 37 9.43 21.34 -1.64
N SER A 38 8.51 21.94 -2.40
CA SER A 38 8.09 23.33 -2.14
C SER A 38 7.21 23.42 -0.90
N GLN A 39 7.26 24.54 -0.16
CA GLN A 39 6.32 24.79 0.95
C GLN A 39 4.86 24.78 0.47
N ASN A 40 4.61 25.23 -0.76
CA ASN A 40 3.29 25.13 -1.39
C ASN A 40 2.82 23.67 -1.51
N SER A 41 3.72 22.71 -1.78
CA SER A 41 3.39 21.28 -1.80
C SER A 41 2.87 20.82 -0.43
N ILE A 42 3.57 21.18 0.65
CA ILE A 42 3.14 20.88 2.02
C ILE A 42 1.76 21.48 2.31
N SER A 43 1.53 22.75 1.95
CA SER A 43 0.24 23.41 2.13
C SER A 43 -0.90 22.71 1.36
N CYS A 44 -0.70 22.37 0.08
CA CYS A 44 -1.69 21.63 -0.71
C CYS A 44 -2.01 20.26 -0.07
N TRP A 45 -0.98 19.53 0.35
CA TRP A 45 -1.13 18.21 0.98
C TRP A 45 -1.97 18.26 2.25
N LEU A 46 -1.68 19.20 3.15
CA LEU A 46 -2.40 19.36 4.42
C LEU A 46 -3.87 19.78 4.22
N LYS A 47 -4.17 20.50 3.13
CA LYS A 47 -5.55 20.84 2.71
C LYS A 47 -6.27 19.68 2.02
N GLY A 48 -5.54 18.60 1.77
CA GLY A 48 -6.03 17.45 1.01
C GLY A 48 -6.19 17.68 -0.48
N GLU A 49 -5.62 18.78 -0.99
CA GLU A 49 -5.53 19.01 -2.42
C GLU A 49 -4.46 18.09 -3.02
N ARG A 50 -4.72 17.59 -4.24
CA ARG A 50 -3.74 16.81 -5.03
C ARG A 50 -3.24 15.52 -4.37
N ARG A 51 -3.98 14.94 -3.42
CA ARG A 51 -3.67 13.64 -2.77
C ARG A 51 -3.42 12.52 -3.81
N GLY A 52 -4.29 12.42 -4.82
CA GLY A 52 -4.15 11.46 -5.92
C GLY A 52 -3.00 11.73 -6.91
N HIS A 53 -2.26 12.84 -6.74
CA HIS A 53 -1.14 13.22 -7.61
C HIS A 53 0.20 13.29 -6.86
N VAL A 54 0.24 12.88 -5.59
CA VAL A 54 1.50 12.76 -4.87
C VAL A 54 2.33 11.68 -5.55
N ARG A 55 3.47 12.08 -6.12
CA ARG A 55 4.38 11.16 -6.81
C ARG A 55 4.99 10.19 -5.80
N LEU A 56 5.26 8.95 -6.22
CA LEU A 56 5.93 7.94 -5.40
C LEU A 56 7.23 8.46 -4.77
N LEU A 57 8.03 9.22 -5.52
CA LEU A 57 9.25 9.85 -4.98
C LEU A 57 8.98 10.81 -3.82
N SER A 58 7.87 11.55 -3.85
CA SER A 58 7.47 12.42 -2.74
C SER A 58 7.07 11.60 -1.51
N ILE A 59 6.38 10.47 -1.70
CA ILE A 59 6.02 9.55 -0.62
C ILE A 59 7.27 8.99 0.05
N LEU A 60 8.23 8.49 -0.73
CA LEU A 60 9.50 7.97 -0.21
C LEU A 60 10.29 9.03 0.57
N LYS A 61 10.32 10.27 0.06
CA LYS A 61 10.95 11.41 0.75
C LYS A 61 10.26 11.74 2.08
N ILE A 62 8.93 11.67 2.14
CA ILE A 62 8.19 11.90 3.39
C ILE A 62 8.53 10.80 4.41
N ILE A 63 8.48 9.54 3.99
CA ILE A 63 8.82 8.38 4.84
C ILE A 63 10.22 8.55 5.44
N GLN A 64 11.21 8.88 4.60
CA GLN A 64 12.58 9.11 5.03
C GLN A 64 12.72 10.33 5.96
N ALA A 65 12.12 11.47 5.61
CA ALA A 65 12.28 12.72 6.35
C ALA A 65 11.57 12.72 7.72
N LEU A 66 10.52 11.91 7.86
CA LEU A 66 9.71 11.83 9.07
C LEU A 66 9.95 10.55 9.88
N ASP A 67 10.93 9.74 9.47
CA ASP A 67 11.29 8.47 10.12
C ASP A 67 10.05 7.58 10.32
N ILE A 68 9.23 7.46 9.27
CA ILE A 68 8.04 6.61 9.28
C ILE A 68 8.51 5.17 9.15
N ASP A 69 8.06 4.29 10.05
CA ASP A 69 8.39 2.88 10.02
C ASP A 69 7.95 2.28 8.66
N PRO A 70 8.88 1.76 7.85
CA PRO A 70 8.54 1.11 6.59
C PRO A 70 7.50 0.00 6.78
N ALA A 71 7.50 -0.71 7.92
CA ALA A 71 6.51 -1.76 8.19
C ALA A 71 5.08 -1.22 8.17
N GLU A 72 4.82 -0.03 8.75
CA GLU A 72 3.48 0.59 8.73
C GLU A 72 3.03 0.93 7.31
N VAL A 73 3.97 1.34 6.45
CA VAL A 73 3.71 1.62 5.03
C VAL A 73 3.46 0.33 4.25
N PHE A 74 4.26 -0.71 4.50
CA PHE A 74 4.10 -2.03 3.87
C PHE A 74 2.72 -2.63 4.21
N GLU A 75 2.33 -2.62 5.49
CA GLU A 75 1.02 -3.12 5.90
C GLU A 75 -0.11 -2.44 5.11
N ILE A 76 -0.11 -1.12 4.98
CA ILE A 76 -1.16 -0.41 4.23
C ILE A 76 -1.15 -0.73 2.74
N LEU A 77 0.04 -0.80 2.13
CA LEU A 77 0.17 -1.09 0.71
C LEU A 77 -0.24 -2.52 0.35
N PHE A 78 -0.08 -3.46 1.28
CA PHE A 78 -0.23 -4.89 1.01
C PHE A 78 -1.36 -5.58 1.79
N ALA A 79 -2.05 -4.89 2.70
CA ALA A 79 -3.10 -5.47 3.55
C ALA A 79 -4.32 -6.00 2.78
N LYS A 80 -4.66 -5.42 1.61
CA LYS A 80 -5.77 -5.90 0.77
C LYS A 80 -5.32 -6.92 -0.29
N ASP A 81 -4.13 -6.74 -0.85
CA ASP A 81 -3.65 -7.57 -1.96
C ASP A 81 -3.10 -8.92 -1.50
N SER A 82 -2.56 -9.00 -0.28
CA SER A 82 -1.95 -10.24 0.22
C SER A 82 -3.00 -11.28 0.59
N LEU A 83 -4.04 -10.89 1.33
CA LEU A 83 -5.09 -11.83 1.74
C LEU A 83 -5.94 -12.28 0.55
N SER A 84 -6.39 -11.35 -0.29
CA SER A 84 -7.17 -11.69 -1.48
C SER A 84 -6.36 -12.52 -2.49
N GLY A 85 -5.07 -12.21 -2.68
CA GLY A 85 -4.17 -12.99 -3.53
C GLY A 85 -3.92 -14.42 -3.00
N ILE A 86 -3.69 -14.57 -1.69
CA ILE A 86 -3.50 -15.88 -1.05
C ILE A 86 -4.79 -16.70 -1.10
N GLU A 87 -5.95 -16.09 -0.85
CA GLU A 87 -7.25 -16.74 -0.93
C GLU A 87 -7.56 -17.20 -2.36
N ARG A 88 -7.25 -16.37 -3.37
CA ARG A 88 -7.39 -16.72 -4.78
C ARG A 88 -6.51 -17.93 -5.15
N LEU A 89 -5.23 -17.89 -4.79
CA LEU A 89 -4.29 -19.00 -5.05
C LEU A 89 -4.73 -20.29 -4.33
N ARG A 90 -5.23 -20.18 -3.10
CA ARG A 90 -5.79 -21.31 -2.35
C ARG A 90 -7.01 -21.89 -3.08
N HIS A 91 -7.90 -21.04 -3.56
CA HIS A 91 -9.08 -21.47 -4.31
C HIS A 91 -8.71 -22.18 -5.61
N GLU A 92 -7.78 -21.63 -6.39
CA GLU A 92 -7.29 -22.24 -7.64
C GLU A 92 -6.64 -23.60 -7.38
N ARG A 93 -5.83 -23.73 -6.33
CA ARG A 93 -5.27 -25.02 -5.89
C ARG A 93 -6.36 -26.03 -5.57
N ASP A 94 -7.36 -25.64 -4.79
CA ASP A 94 -8.43 -26.55 -4.36
C ASP A 94 -9.26 -27.02 -5.56
N GLN A 95 -9.49 -26.16 -6.55
CA GLN A 95 -10.11 -26.55 -7.81
C GLN A 95 -9.25 -27.57 -8.59
N ALA A 96 -7.94 -27.34 -8.69
CA ALA A 96 -7.03 -28.24 -9.39
C ALA A 96 -6.96 -29.63 -8.73
N VAL A 97 -6.88 -29.69 -7.40
CA VAL A 97 -6.89 -30.95 -6.64
C VAL A 97 -8.20 -31.72 -6.88
N ASN A 98 -9.34 -31.03 -6.82
CA ASN A 98 -10.63 -31.66 -7.10
C ASN A 98 -10.76 -32.17 -8.54
N ALA A 99 -10.18 -31.44 -9.52
CA ALA A 99 -10.17 -31.88 -10.90
C ALA A 99 -9.31 -33.15 -11.09
N LEU A 100 -8.13 -33.19 -10.47
CA LEU A 100 -7.25 -34.36 -10.49
C LEU A 100 -7.92 -35.59 -9.84
N ASP A 101 -8.61 -35.41 -8.72
CA ASP A 101 -9.35 -36.49 -8.07
C ASP A 101 -10.47 -37.04 -8.95
N ARG A 102 -11.16 -36.18 -9.73
CA ARG A 102 -12.17 -36.63 -10.70
C ARG A 102 -11.55 -37.46 -11.81
N VAL A 103 -10.43 -37.00 -12.37
CA VAL A 103 -9.70 -37.73 -13.43
C VAL A 103 -9.23 -39.09 -12.91
N ARG A 104 -8.62 -39.13 -11.72
CA ARG A 104 -8.18 -40.38 -11.08
C ARG A 104 -9.33 -41.36 -10.91
N ARG A 105 -10.47 -40.93 -10.38
CA ARG A 105 -11.66 -41.79 -10.22
C ARG A 105 -12.22 -42.29 -11.55
N ALA A 106 -12.17 -41.47 -12.60
CA ALA A 106 -12.61 -41.88 -13.93
C ALA A 106 -11.69 -42.96 -14.52
N LEU A 107 -10.38 -42.84 -14.32
CA LEU A 107 -9.40 -43.86 -14.71
C LEU A 107 -9.55 -45.16 -13.90
N ASP A 108 -9.87 -45.06 -12.61
CA ASP A 108 -10.09 -46.23 -11.74
C ASP A 108 -11.43 -46.96 -12.04
N GLN A 109 -12.35 -46.33 -12.78
CA GLN A 109 -13.69 -46.84 -13.11
C GLN A 109 -13.83 -47.32 -14.56
N ASP A 110 -12.74 -47.36 -15.34
CA ASP A 110 -12.70 -47.95 -16.68
C ASP A 110 -12.03 -49.33 -16.59
N PRO A 111 -12.75 -50.40 -16.17
CA PRO A 111 -12.26 -51.75 -16.33
C PRO A 111 -12.38 -52.11 -17.81
N GLU A 112 -11.25 -52.47 -18.43
CA GLU A 112 -11.26 -53.22 -19.70
C GLU A 112 -12.23 -54.42 -19.66
#